data_AF-A0A3M2W9H7-F1
#
_entry.id   AF-A0A3M2W9H7-F1
#
_cell.length_a   1.000
_cell.length_b   1.000
_cell.length_c   1.000
_cell.angle_alpha   90.00
_cell.angle_beta   90.00
_cell.angle_gamma   90.00
#
_symmetry.space_group_name_H-M   'P 1'
#
loop_
_entity.id
_entity.type
_entity.pdbx_description
1 polymer ?
#
loop_
_entity_poly.entity_id
_entity_poly.type
_entity_poly.pdbx_seq_one_letter_code
_entity_poly.pdbx_strand_id
1 'polypeptide(L)'
;MNDYEEYGEEITYESAEQIDQMAIYSALNSLMFFANNLDFSSQAMNLAIVDEFTMDLEYGYLRSKFDETNTPYQSVFLSAQSQMWIFSAYELMRTWREKISKYLKAADNGGLPLKLKELQKPLGYENFTVQKRIEEINLLIEKPELIETMRDDLKRTQMLFTQMELLRMSLAKHQMRKRPSAAVQAPTVGYMNRWCGSLEYQINSGQMIICNLSRRDIADGIRAIPAMTIPSDDDLDSFEAAMRGASDDELKSMFQN
;
A
#
# COMPACT_ATOMS: atom_id res chain seq x y z
N MET A 1 1.14 -43.40 22.06
CA MET A 1 1.14 -42.91 20.67
C MET A 1 -0.05 -41.98 20.52
N ASN A 2 0.23 -40.69 20.70
CA ASN A 2 -0.48 -39.54 20.12
C ASN A 2 0.35 -38.33 20.56
N ASP A 3 1.55 -38.26 19.98
CA ASP A 3 2.37 -37.06 19.98
C ASP A 3 1.72 -36.10 18.98
N TYR A 4 0.74 -35.33 19.47
CA TYR A 4 0.38 -34.09 18.82
C TYR A 4 1.44 -33.08 19.24
N GLU A 5 2.51 -32.97 18.45
CA GLU A 5 3.40 -31.82 18.51
C GLU A 5 2.51 -30.58 18.32
N GLU A 6 2.31 -29.86 19.41
CA GLU A 6 1.72 -28.52 19.42
C GLU A 6 2.72 -27.62 18.69
N TYR A 7 2.58 -27.53 17.37
CA TYR A 7 3.23 -26.48 16.58
C TYR A 7 2.69 -25.17 17.14
N GLY A 8 3.41 -24.57 18.08
CA GLY A 8 3.11 -23.23 18.58
C GLY A 8 3.17 -22.28 17.39
N GLU A 9 2.02 -22.00 16.79
CA GLU A 9 1.89 -21.00 15.74
C GLU A 9 2.25 -19.64 16.38
N GLU A 10 3.44 -19.12 16.04
CA GLU A 10 3.87 -17.80 16.52
C GLU A 10 2.92 -16.74 15.99
N ILE A 11 2.33 -15.96 16.91
CA ILE A 11 1.48 -14.81 16.56
C ILE A 11 2.33 -13.83 15.75
N THR A 12 2.00 -13.70 14.46
CA THR A 12 2.80 -12.91 13.51
C THR A 12 2.50 -11.41 13.56
N TYR A 13 1.50 -10.98 14.35
CA TYR A 13 1.03 -9.60 14.43
C TYR A 13 1.24 -9.01 15.82
N GLU A 14 1.74 -7.78 15.86
CA GLU A 14 1.75 -6.99 17.09
C GLU A 14 0.32 -6.76 17.60
N SER A 15 0.14 -6.85 18.91
CA SER A 15 -1.16 -6.59 19.52
C SER A 15 -1.58 -5.13 19.30
N ALA A 16 -2.88 -4.86 19.19
CA ALA A 16 -3.40 -3.51 18.95
C ALA A 16 -2.87 -2.47 19.96
N GLU A 17 -2.72 -2.87 21.21
CA GLU A 17 -2.25 -2.01 22.32
C GLU A 17 -0.77 -1.60 22.21
N GLN A 18 0.02 -2.35 21.43
CA GLN A 18 1.45 -2.09 21.23
C GLN A 18 1.73 -1.19 20.02
N ILE A 19 0.73 -0.98 19.16
CA ILE A 19 0.88 -0.20 17.95
C ILE A 19 0.70 1.28 18.29
N ASP A 20 1.69 2.09 17.96
CA ASP A 20 1.56 3.54 18.05
C ASP A 20 0.50 4.04 17.05
N GLN A 21 -0.51 4.75 17.57
CA GLN A 21 -1.59 5.38 16.82
C GLN A 21 -1.06 6.28 15.70
N MET A 22 0.09 6.92 15.91
CA MET A 22 0.70 7.84 14.94
C MET A 22 1.76 7.18 14.06
N ALA A 23 1.93 5.85 14.12
CA ALA A 23 2.96 5.14 13.35
C ALA A 23 2.79 5.32 11.83
N ILE A 24 1.56 5.20 11.32
CA ILE A 24 1.27 5.39 9.88
C ILE A 24 1.54 6.83 9.46
N TYR A 25 1.10 7.80 10.26
CA TYR A 25 1.34 9.22 10.02
C TYR A 25 2.84 9.52 9.96
N SER A 26 3.59 9.04 10.95
CA SER A 26 5.03 9.26 11.06
C SER A 26 5.79 8.59 9.92
N ALA A 27 5.41 7.35 9.58
CA ALA A 27 6.03 6.60 8.50
C ALA A 27 5.85 7.28 7.15
N LEU A 28 4.64 7.72 6.81
CA LEU A 28 4.39 8.43 5.56
C LEU A 28 5.08 9.79 5.51
N ASN A 29 5.08 10.56 6.61
CA ASN A 29 5.77 11.85 6.66
C ASN A 29 7.30 11.74 6.62
N SER A 30 7.87 10.55 6.84
CA SER A 30 9.31 10.32 6.67
C SER A 30 9.75 10.30 5.20
N LEU A 31 8.82 10.06 4.27
CA LEU A 31 9.09 10.00 2.84
C LEU A 31 9.43 11.39 2.28
N MET A 32 10.34 11.42 1.31
CA MET A 32 10.82 12.67 0.72
C MET A 32 9.66 13.52 0.17
N PHE A 33 9.62 14.80 0.56
CA PHE A 33 8.59 15.79 0.23
C PHE A 33 7.14 15.40 0.55
N PHE A 34 6.93 14.38 1.39
CA PHE A 34 5.60 14.04 1.87
C PHE A 34 5.09 15.10 2.85
N ALA A 35 5.84 15.34 3.92
CA ALA A 35 5.50 16.31 4.97
C ALA A 35 5.47 17.78 4.48
N ASN A 36 6.12 18.09 3.37
CA ASN A 36 6.12 19.42 2.77
C ASN A 36 4.75 19.78 2.15
N ASN A 37 3.88 18.78 1.93
CA ASN A 37 2.55 18.98 1.40
C ASN A 37 1.49 18.79 2.51
N LEU A 38 0.86 19.89 2.92
CA LEU A 38 -0.19 19.88 3.95
C LEU A 38 -1.34 18.93 3.63
N ASP A 39 -1.71 18.79 2.35
CA ASP A 39 -2.77 17.88 1.94
C ASP A 39 -2.36 16.41 2.15
N PHE A 40 -1.08 16.09 1.95
CA PHE A 40 -0.55 14.74 2.21
C PHE A 40 -0.48 14.47 3.71
N SER A 41 0.06 15.39 4.51
CA SER A 41 0.11 15.22 5.97
C SER A 41 -1.28 15.09 6.59
N SER A 42 -2.25 15.89 6.12
CA SER A 42 -3.65 15.81 6.56
C SER A 42 -4.29 14.46 6.17
N GLN A 43 -4.08 13.99 4.94
CA GLN A 43 -4.59 12.68 4.53
C GLN A 43 -3.92 11.51 5.27
N ALA A 44 -2.62 11.61 5.57
CA ALA A 44 -1.93 10.61 6.39
C ALA A 44 -2.45 10.57 7.84
N MET A 45 -2.80 11.74 8.40
CA MET A 45 -3.43 11.82 9.73
C MET A 45 -4.81 11.15 9.72
N ASN A 46 -5.65 11.46 8.73
CA ASN A 46 -6.95 10.82 8.58
C ASN A 46 -6.80 9.30 8.40
N LEU A 47 -5.81 8.86 7.63
CA LEU A 47 -5.56 7.44 7.41
C LEU A 47 -5.16 6.72 8.71
N ALA A 48 -4.35 7.35 9.56
CA ALA A 48 -3.94 6.81 10.85
C ALA A 48 -5.11 6.72 11.85
N ILE A 49 -5.96 7.75 11.91
CA ILE A 49 -7.16 7.74 12.77
C ILE A 49 -8.14 6.62 12.34
N VAL A 50 -8.37 6.48 11.03
CA VAL A 50 -9.31 5.46 10.53
C VAL A 50 -8.69 4.04 10.61
N ASP A 51 -7.37 3.92 10.58
CA ASP A 51 -6.67 2.64 10.81
C ASP A 51 -6.97 2.09 12.21
N GLU A 52 -6.81 2.91 13.25
CA GLU A 52 -7.14 2.52 14.63
C GLU A 52 -8.62 2.13 14.77
N PHE A 53 -9.52 2.96 14.25
CA PHE A 53 -10.96 2.66 14.25
C PHE A 53 -11.28 1.34 13.55
N THR A 54 -10.65 1.07 12.41
CA THR A 54 -10.89 -0.17 11.67
C THR A 54 -10.32 -1.37 12.42
N MET A 55 -9.16 -1.23 13.06
CA MET A 55 -8.57 -2.26 13.89
C MET A 55 -9.47 -2.64 15.07
N ASP A 56 -10.11 -1.67 15.72
CA ASP A 56 -11.09 -1.97 16.78
C ASP A 56 -12.27 -2.81 16.28
N LEU A 57 -12.75 -2.53 15.06
CA LEU A 57 -13.79 -3.33 14.41
C LEU A 57 -13.31 -4.76 14.10
N GLU A 58 -12.07 -4.92 13.66
CA GLU A 58 -11.44 -6.22 13.37
C GLU A 58 -11.37 -7.09 14.62
N TYR A 59 -10.82 -6.56 15.71
CA TYR A 59 -10.75 -7.29 16.99
C TYR A 59 -12.15 -7.52 17.59
N GLY A 60 -13.07 -6.57 17.44
CA GLY A 60 -14.47 -6.74 17.84
C GLY A 60 -15.16 -7.88 17.09
N TYR A 61 -14.94 -7.98 15.78
CA TYR A 61 -15.47 -9.06 14.95
C TYR A 61 -14.80 -10.41 15.25
N LEU A 62 -13.49 -10.42 15.50
CA LEU A 62 -12.76 -11.62 15.92
C LEU A 62 -13.33 -12.18 17.22
N ARG A 63 -13.51 -11.34 18.25
CA ARG A 63 -14.13 -11.74 19.52
C ARG A 63 -15.55 -12.27 19.30
N SER A 64 -16.39 -11.57 18.52
CA SER A 64 -17.76 -12.03 18.29
C SER A 64 -17.85 -13.35 17.53
N LYS A 65 -16.84 -13.66 16.70
CA LYS A 65 -16.70 -14.96 16.04
C LYS A 65 -16.35 -16.08 17.02
N PHE A 66 -15.45 -15.83 17.95
CA PHE A 66 -15.12 -16.80 19.01
C PHE A 66 -16.29 -17.03 19.97
N ASP A 67 -17.02 -15.96 20.31
CA ASP A 67 -18.18 -16.04 21.22
C ASP A 67 -19.46 -16.55 20.53
N GLU A 68 -19.41 -16.87 19.22
CA GLU A 68 -20.56 -17.24 18.39
C GLU A 68 -21.71 -16.21 18.41
N THR A 69 -21.40 -14.94 18.69
CA THR A 69 -22.35 -13.81 18.75
C THR A 69 -22.35 -12.97 17.48
N ASN A 70 -21.51 -13.31 16.50
CA ASN A 70 -21.34 -12.50 15.30
C ASN A 70 -22.61 -12.45 14.44
N THR A 71 -22.84 -11.30 13.79
CA THR A 71 -23.93 -11.16 12.81
C THR A 71 -23.40 -11.02 11.39
N PRO A 72 -24.18 -11.36 10.35
CA PRO A 72 -23.80 -11.09 8.96
C PRO A 72 -23.51 -9.60 8.71
N TYR A 73 -24.23 -8.70 9.39
CA TYR A 73 -24.04 -7.26 9.26
C TYR A 73 -22.63 -6.81 9.70
N GLN A 74 -22.10 -7.35 10.80
CA GLN A 74 -20.73 -7.03 11.25
C GLN A 74 -19.68 -7.34 10.18
N SER A 75 -19.78 -8.50 9.53
CA SER A 75 -18.85 -8.90 8.47
C SER A 75 -18.94 -7.99 7.24
N VAL A 76 -20.16 -7.61 6.83
CA VAL A 76 -20.38 -6.72 5.69
C VAL A 76 -19.87 -5.32 5.99
N PHE A 77 -20.16 -4.80 7.19
CA PHE A 77 -19.69 -3.49 7.63
C PHE A 77 -18.16 -3.44 7.71
N LEU A 78 -17.53 -4.45 8.31
CA LEU A 78 -16.07 -4.55 8.38
C LEU A 78 -15.44 -4.61 6.99
N SER A 79 -16.03 -5.36 6.05
CA SER A 79 -15.57 -5.41 4.66
C SER A 79 -15.65 -4.04 3.99
N ALA A 80 -16.74 -3.30 4.18
CA ALA A 80 -16.86 -1.95 3.63
C ALA A 80 -15.79 -0.99 4.20
N GLN A 81 -15.58 -1.01 5.53
CA GLN A 81 -14.56 -0.15 6.17
C GLN A 81 -13.14 -0.52 5.70
N SER A 82 -12.83 -1.81 5.64
CA SER A 82 -11.54 -2.32 5.16
C SER A 82 -11.25 -1.87 3.73
N GLN A 83 -12.23 -2.01 2.82
CA GLN A 83 -12.08 -1.59 1.43
C GLN A 83 -11.90 -0.08 1.29
N MET A 84 -12.69 0.72 2.02
CA MET A 84 -12.56 2.19 2.01
C MET A 84 -11.17 2.62 2.48
N TRP A 85 -10.67 2.02 3.57
CA TRP A 85 -9.33 2.31 4.07
C TRP A 85 -8.24 1.91 3.06
N ILE A 86 -8.32 0.72 2.45
CA ILE A 86 -7.38 0.25 1.44
C ILE A 86 -7.34 1.21 0.24
N PHE A 87 -8.50 1.68 -0.22
CA PHE A 87 -8.57 2.64 -1.33
C PHE A 87 -7.94 3.99 -0.94
N SER A 88 -8.21 4.51 0.26
CA SER A 88 -7.60 5.74 0.73
C SER A 88 -6.08 5.63 0.85
N ALA A 89 -5.57 4.53 1.42
CA ALA A 89 -4.13 4.27 1.51
C ALA A 89 -3.48 4.21 0.11
N TYR A 90 -4.10 3.48 -0.82
CA TYR A 90 -3.61 3.35 -2.20
C TYR A 90 -3.56 4.69 -2.92
N GLU A 91 -4.63 5.48 -2.87
CA GLU A 91 -4.70 6.75 -3.59
C GLU A 91 -3.72 7.80 -3.03
N LEU A 92 -3.50 7.80 -1.71
CA LEU A 92 -2.50 8.66 -1.06
C LEU A 92 -1.09 8.29 -1.52
N MET A 93 -0.72 7.01 -1.44
CA MET A 93 0.60 6.53 -1.87
C MET A 93 0.80 6.73 -3.39
N ARG A 94 -0.23 6.46 -4.21
CA ARG A 94 -0.18 6.68 -5.67
C ARG A 94 0.12 8.14 -5.98
N THR A 95 -0.58 9.07 -5.33
CA THR A 95 -0.43 10.50 -5.60
C THR A 95 0.97 11.01 -5.19
N TRP A 96 1.51 10.54 -4.06
CA TRP A 96 2.89 10.84 -3.68
C TRP A 96 3.90 10.24 -4.67
N ARG A 97 3.76 8.95 -5.04
CA ARG A 97 4.66 8.29 -6.00
C ARG A 97 4.67 8.99 -7.36
N GLU A 98 3.52 9.45 -7.84
CA GLU A 98 3.41 10.24 -9.07
C GLU A 98 4.13 11.59 -8.97
N LYS A 99 4.04 12.28 -7.83
CA LYS A 99 4.79 13.52 -7.58
C LYS A 99 6.28 13.27 -7.65
N ILE A 100 6.79 12.27 -6.93
CA ILE A 100 8.21 11.91 -6.89
C ILE A 100 8.73 11.50 -8.26
N SER A 101 7.99 10.65 -8.98
CA SER A 101 8.35 10.21 -10.33
C SER A 101 8.47 11.39 -11.32
N LYS A 102 7.60 12.41 -11.19
CA LYS A 102 7.67 13.64 -12.00
C LYS A 102 8.88 14.51 -11.68
N TYR A 103 9.43 14.43 -10.47
CA TYR A 103 10.67 15.12 -10.11
C TYR A 103 11.89 14.34 -10.58
N LEU A 104 11.94 13.03 -10.38
CA LEU A 104 13.01 12.17 -10.90
C LEU A 104 13.14 12.31 -12.42
N LYS A 105 12.03 12.18 -13.16
CA LYS A 105 12.03 12.38 -14.61
C LYS A 105 12.52 13.77 -15.02
N ALA A 106 12.23 14.81 -14.23
CA ALA A 106 12.72 16.16 -14.52
C ALA A 106 14.22 16.28 -14.22
N ALA A 107 14.71 15.62 -13.16
CA ALA A 107 16.12 15.57 -12.82
C ALA A 107 16.95 14.81 -13.88
N ASP A 108 16.49 13.62 -14.29
CA ASP A 108 17.15 12.75 -15.28
C ASP A 108 17.37 13.46 -16.62
N ASN A 109 16.45 14.34 -17.00
CA ASN A 109 16.49 15.08 -18.25
C ASN A 109 17.10 16.49 -18.11
N GLY A 110 17.65 16.85 -16.94
CA GLY A 110 18.17 18.20 -16.67
C GLY A 110 17.10 19.31 -16.70
N GLY A 111 15.82 18.95 -16.60
CA GLY A 111 14.66 19.82 -16.75
C GLY A 111 14.22 20.55 -15.47
N LEU A 112 14.89 20.34 -14.33
CA LEU A 112 14.55 21.02 -13.06
C LEU A 112 14.60 22.55 -13.17
N PRO A 113 15.65 23.18 -13.75
CA PRO A 113 15.70 24.64 -13.87
C PRO A 113 14.61 25.21 -14.79
N LEU A 114 14.26 24.48 -15.85
CA LEU A 114 13.17 24.88 -16.75
C LEU A 114 11.82 24.84 -16.01
N LYS A 115 11.57 23.75 -15.25
CA LYS A 115 10.36 23.59 -14.45
C LYS A 115 10.23 24.66 -13.36
N LEU A 116 11.34 25.03 -12.73
CA LEU A 116 11.42 26.14 -11.79
C LEU A 116 11.01 27.46 -12.43
N LYS A 117 11.60 27.79 -13.60
CA LYS A 117 11.29 29.02 -14.34
C LYS A 117 9.82 29.10 -14.75
N GLU A 118 9.23 27.97 -15.14
CA GLU A 118 7.80 27.90 -15.46
C GLU A 118 6.90 28.14 -14.24
N LEU A 119 7.26 27.60 -13.08
CA LEU A 119 6.50 27.78 -11.83
C LEU A 119 6.62 29.19 -11.23
N GLN A 120 7.73 29.89 -11.50
CA GLN A 120 7.94 31.28 -11.06
C GLN A 120 7.15 32.32 -11.86
N LYS A 121 6.46 31.92 -12.93
CA LYS A 121 5.61 32.84 -13.69
C LYS A 121 4.46 33.37 -12.80
N PRO A 122 4.14 34.67 -12.88
CA PRO A 122 3.11 35.25 -12.03
C PRO A 122 1.73 34.66 -12.36
N LEU A 123 1.05 34.13 -11.35
CA LEU A 123 -0.29 33.54 -11.45
C LEU A 123 -1.42 34.55 -11.23
N GLY A 124 -1.11 35.76 -10.78
CA GLY A 124 -2.09 36.80 -10.44
C GLY A 124 -2.78 36.63 -9.08
N TYR A 125 -2.42 35.59 -8.32
CA TYR A 125 -2.86 35.34 -6.95
C TYR A 125 -1.81 34.51 -6.19
N GLU A 126 -1.88 34.50 -4.85
CA GLU A 126 -1.01 33.66 -4.02
C GLU A 126 -1.46 32.21 -4.06
N ASN A 127 -0.54 31.31 -4.42
CA ASN A 127 -0.78 29.87 -4.44
C ASN A 127 0.30 29.17 -3.61
N PHE A 128 -0.05 28.81 -2.37
CA PHE A 128 0.86 28.15 -1.42
C PHE A 128 1.39 26.81 -1.97
N THR A 129 0.58 26.05 -2.70
CA THR A 129 1.01 24.79 -3.32
C THR A 129 2.10 25.03 -4.37
N VAL A 130 2.01 26.11 -5.15
CA VAL A 130 3.04 26.47 -6.13
C VAL A 130 4.31 26.96 -5.43
N GLN A 131 4.19 27.77 -4.38
CA GLN A 131 5.34 28.21 -3.58
C GLN A 131 6.10 27.02 -2.99
N LYS A 132 5.39 26.05 -2.39
CA LYS A 132 6.01 24.82 -1.89
C LYS A 132 6.71 24.00 -2.97
N ARG A 133 6.12 23.89 -4.17
CA ARG A 133 6.79 23.21 -5.30
C ARG A 133 8.05 23.94 -5.77
N ILE A 134 8.06 25.26 -5.73
CA ILE A 134 9.26 26.07 -6.03
C ILE A 134 10.35 25.78 -5.00
N GLU A 135 10.01 25.78 -3.71
CA GLU A 135 10.95 25.43 -2.62
C GLU A 135 11.53 24.02 -2.81
N GLU A 136 10.68 23.03 -3.12
CA GLU A 136 11.11 21.65 -3.36
C GLU A 136 12.08 21.54 -4.56
N ILE A 137 11.77 22.19 -5.68
CA ILE A 137 12.63 22.14 -6.87
C ILE A 137 13.95 22.89 -6.64
N ASN A 138 13.92 24.04 -5.96
CA ASN A 138 15.13 24.74 -5.56
C ASN A 138 16.01 23.84 -4.70
N LEU A 139 15.42 23.15 -3.71
CA LEU A 139 16.16 22.23 -2.86
C LEU A 139 16.82 21.10 -3.66
N LEU A 140 16.13 20.52 -4.66
CA LEU A 140 16.72 19.49 -5.52
C LEU A 140 17.85 20.01 -6.42
N ILE A 141 17.80 21.28 -6.83
CA ILE A 141 18.88 21.92 -7.60
C ILE A 141 20.09 22.19 -6.70
N GLU A 142 19.85 22.68 -5.48
CA GLU A 142 20.89 22.98 -4.49
C GLU A 142 21.53 21.73 -3.91
N LYS A 143 20.76 20.65 -3.76
CA LYS A 143 21.16 19.37 -3.17
C LYS A 143 20.78 18.20 -4.08
N PRO A 144 21.53 17.97 -5.17
CA PRO A 144 21.25 16.89 -6.10
C PRO A 144 21.30 15.49 -5.47
N GLU A 145 22.03 15.31 -4.37
CA GLU A 145 22.10 14.04 -3.62
C GLU A 145 20.73 13.55 -3.13
N LEU A 146 19.76 14.46 -2.95
CA LEU A 146 18.40 14.13 -2.54
C LEU A 146 17.62 13.37 -3.61
N ILE A 147 18.07 13.42 -4.87
CA ILE A 147 17.49 12.63 -5.97
C ILE A 147 17.62 11.13 -5.67
N GLU A 148 18.76 10.69 -5.11
CA GLU A 148 18.94 9.28 -4.76
C GLU A 148 18.06 8.88 -3.57
N THR A 149 17.90 9.74 -2.56
CA THR A 149 16.92 9.51 -1.48
C THR A 149 15.50 9.31 -2.03
N MET A 150 15.10 10.07 -3.05
CA MET A 150 13.80 9.90 -3.70
C MET A 150 13.67 8.56 -4.45
N ARG A 151 14.76 8.06 -5.04
CA ARG A 151 14.77 6.72 -5.66
C ARG A 151 14.67 5.64 -4.61
N ASP A 152 15.43 5.76 -3.53
CA ASP A 152 15.42 4.83 -2.41
C ASP A 152 14.03 4.71 -1.78
N ASP A 153 13.37 5.85 -1.53
CA ASP A 153 12.00 5.88 -1.01
C ASP A 153 10.99 5.24 -1.98
N LEU A 154 11.15 5.42 -3.30
CA LEU A 154 10.33 4.72 -4.29
C LEU A 154 10.57 3.21 -4.29
N LYS A 155 11.82 2.77 -4.12
CA LYS A 155 12.19 1.36 -4.03
C LYS A 155 11.61 0.71 -2.76
N ARG A 156 11.77 1.34 -1.60
CA ARG A 156 11.18 0.88 -0.31
C ARG A 156 9.67 0.67 -0.42
N THR A 157 8.98 1.54 -1.15
CA THR A 157 7.51 1.46 -1.25
C THR A 157 7.01 0.63 -2.44
N GLN A 158 7.89 0.15 -3.34
CA GLN A 158 7.50 -0.49 -4.59
C GLN A 158 6.68 -1.77 -4.39
N MET A 159 7.19 -2.71 -3.59
CA MET A 159 6.56 -4.03 -3.42
C MET A 159 5.15 -3.89 -2.81
N LEU A 160 5.04 -3.16 -1.69
CA LEU A 160 3.77 -2.88 -1.04
C LEU A 160 2.80 -2.16 -1.99
N PHE A 161 3.27 -1.15 -2.71
CA PHE A 161 2.43 -0.41 -3.65
C PHE A 161 1.90 -1.30 -4.79
N THR A 162 2.72 -2.20 -5.34
CA THR A 162 2.27 -3.17 -6.36
C THR A 162 1.20 -4.11 -5.81
N GLN A 163 1.35 -4.60 -4.57
CA GLN A 163 0.32 -5.44 -3.93
C GLN A 163 -0.98 -4.67 -3.72
N MET A 164 -0.91 -3.42 -3.26
CA MET A 164 -2.07 -2.53 -3.12
C MET A 164 -2.74 -2.24 -4.47
N GLU A 165 -1.96 -2.02 -5.54
CA GLU A 165 -2.50 -1.82 -6.90
C GLU A 165 -3.30 -3.04 -7.35
N LEU A 166 -2.73 -4.24 -7.20
CA LEU A 166 -3.38 -5.51 -7.54
C LEU A 166 -4.66 -5.73 -6.74
N LEU A 167 -4.59 -5.53 -5.42
CA LEU A 167 -5.74 -5.69 -4.54
C LEU A 167 -6.85 -4.69 -4.90
N ARG A 168 -6.49 -3.41 -5.10
CA ARG A 168 -7.45 -2.37 -5.48
C ARG A 168 -8.10 -2.68 -6.82
N MET A 169 -7.35 -3.18 -7.80
CA MET A 169 -7.92 -3.62 -9.09
C MET A 169 -8.93 -4.76 -8.93
N SER A 170 -8.59 -5.75 -8.09
CA SER A 170 -9.49 -6.87 -7.77
C SER A 170 -10.78 -6.37 -7.12
N LEU A 171 -10.68 -5.58 -6.05
CA LEU A 171 -11.81 -5.06 -5.29
C LEU A 171 -12.71 -4.12 -6.10
N ALA A 172 -12.13 -3.19 -6.87
CA ALA A 172 -12.89 -2.12 -7.52
C ALA A 172 -13.41 -2.48 -8.91
N LYS A 173 -12.68 -3.34 -9.65
CA LYS A 173 -13.00 -3.66 -11.05
C LYS A 173 -13.39 -5.11 -11.26
N HIS A 174 -13.15 -5.99 -10.28
CA HIS A 174 -13.27 -7.44 -10.46
C HIS A 174 -12.43 -7.94 -11.65
N GLN A 175 -11.25 -7.33 -11.86
CA GLN A 175 -10.35 -7.56 -13.00
C GLN A 175 -8.96 -8.00 -12.54
N MET A 176 -8.29 -8.77 -13.39
CA MET A 176 -6.87 -9.12 -13.22
C MET A 176 -5.96 -8.14 -13.97
N ARG A 177 -4.75 -7.92 -13.44
CA ARG A 177 -3.72 -7.10 -14.11
C ARG A 177 -3.41 -7.68 -15.48
N LYS A 178 -3.39 -6.83 -16.52
CA LYS A 178 -3.17 -7.21 -17.93
C LYS A 178 -4.18 -8.21 -18.53
N ARG A 179 -5.23 -8.61 -17.81
CA ARG A 179 -6.27 -9.54 -18.27
C ARG A 179 -7.67 -9.05 -17.86
N PRO A 180 -8.18 -7.96 -18.48
CA PRO A 180 -9.42 -7.32 -18.06
C PRO A 180 -10.68 -8.15 -18.34
N SER A 181 -10.61 -9.19 -19.19
CA SER A 181 -11.72 -10.09 -19.51
C SER A 181 -11.73 -11.38 -18.68
N ALA A 182 -10.70 -11.63 -17.86
CA ALA A 182 -10.63 -12.82 -17.02
C ALA A 182 -11.57 -12.67 -15.81
N ALA A 183 -12.38 -13.70 -15.54
CA ALA A 183 -13.24 -13.73 -14.36
C ALA A 183 -12.41 -13.87 -13.09
N VAL A 184 -12.55 -12.94 -12.15
CA VAL A 184 -11.94 -13.06 -10.82
C VAL A 184 -12.88 -13.83 -9.91
N GLN A 185 -12.37 -14.88 -9.27
CA GLN A 185 -13.15 -15.65 -8.29
C GLN A 185 -13.23 -14.88 -6.97
N ALA A 186 -14.45 -14.60 -6.51
CA ALA A 186 -14.78 -14.00 -5.21
C ALA A 186 -13.92 -12.77 -4.78
N PRO A 187 -13.70 -11.76 -5.66
CA PRO A 187 -12.74 -10.67 -5.43
C PRO A 187 -13.02 -9.82 -4.19
N THR A 188 -14.28 -9.75 -3.77
CA THR A 188 -14.76 -8.89 -2.67
C THR A 188 -15.02 -9.66 -1.37
N VAL A 189 -14.86 -10.98 -1.38
CA VAL A 189 -15.07 -11.82 -0.20
C VAL A 189 -13.76 -11.87 0.58
N GLY A 190 -13.72 -11.11 1.68
CA GLY A 190 -12.62 -11.17 2.63
C GLY A 190 -12.81 -12.33 3.61
N TYR A 191 -11.76 -13.11 3.84
CA TYR A 191 -11.73 -14.17 4.85
C TYR A 191 -11.12 -13.61 6.13
N MET A 192 -11.69 -13.93 7.30
CA MET A 192 -11.16 -13.41 8.56
C MET A 192 -9.81 -14.05 8.88
N ASN A 193 -8.78 -13.22 9.02
CA ASN A 193 -7.50 -13.60 9.61
C ASN A 193 -7.72 -13.89 11.10
N ARG A 194 -7.33 -15.09 11.53
CA ARG A 194 -7.59 -15.58 12.90
C ARG A 194 -6.69 -14.93 13.96
N TRP A 195 -5.59 -14.30 13.54
CA TRP A 195 -4.62 -13.65 14.42
C TRP A 195 -4.98 -12.21 14.75
N CYS A 196 -5.44 -11.44 13.76
CA CYS A 196 -5.69 -10.00 13.91
C CYS A 196 -7.14 -9.58 13.62
N GLY A 197 -8.00 -10.47 13.16
CA GLY A 197 -9.40 -10.17 12.83
C GLY A 197 -9.62 -9.40 11.52
N SER A 198 -8.54 -8.93 10.88
CA SER A 198 -8.58 -8.29 9.57
C SER A 198 -9.12 -9.23 8.51
N LEU A 199 -9.76 -8.66 7.49
CA LEU A 199 -10.20 -9.42 6.33
C LEU A 199 -9.05 -9.56 5.32
N GLU A 200 -8.72 -10.81 4.98
CA GLU A 200 -7.77 -11.19 3.94
C GLU A 200 -8.46 -11.34 2.59
N TYR A 201 -7.85 -10.76 1.58
CA TYR A 201 -8.31 -10.82 0.20
C TYR A 201 -7.30 -11.58 -0.66
N GLN A 202 -7.80 -12.43 -1.55
CA GLN A 202 -6.96 -13.19 -2.46
C GLN A 202 -6.60 -12.35 -3.69
N ILE A 203 -5.31 -12.27 -3.97
CA ILE A 203 -4.78 -11.73 -5.23
C ILE A 203 -4.52 -12.91 -6.16
N ASN A 204 -5.27 -12.96 -7.26
CA ASN A 204 -5.27 -14.10 -8.19
C ASN A 204 -4.65 -13.73 -9.55
N SER A 205 -3.94 -14.68 -10.16
CA SER A 205 -3.61 -14.67 -11.59
C SER A 205 -4.14 -15.95 -12.23
N GLY A 206 -5.23 -15.81 -13.00
CA GLY A 206 -5.96 -16.95 -13.54
C GLY A 206 -6.53 -17.84 -12.43
N GLN A 207 -6.10 -19.09 -12.39
CA GLN A 207 -6.51 -20.10 -11.39
C GLN A 207 -5.60 -20.16 -10.16
N MET A 208 -4.51 -19.38 -10.14
CA MET A 208 -3.53 -19.40 -9.06
C MET A 208 -3.72 -18.21 -8.12
N ILE A 209 -3.75 -18.48 -6.82
CA ILE A 209 -3.60 -17.46 -5.78
C ILE A 209 -2.11 -17.09 -5.73
N ILE A 210 -1.79 -15.83 -6.00
CA ILE A 210 -0.43 -15.29 -5.90
C ILE A 210 -0.10 -15.02 -4.43
N CYS A 211 -0.98 -14.31 -3.74
CA CYS A 211 -0.87 -14.04 -2.32
C CYS A 211 -2.22 -13.67 -1.71
N ASN A 212 -2.28 -13.73 -0.38
CA ASN A 212 -3.33 -13.11 0.41
C ASN A 212 -2.82 -11.78 0.94
N LEU A 213 -3.68 -10.77 0.97
CA LEU A 213 -3.35 -9.47 1.52
C LEU A 213 -4.54 -8.95 2.31
N SER A 214 -4.30 -8.58 3.55
CA SER A 214 -5.29 -7.95 4.42
C SER A 214 -5.03 -6.44 4.55
N ARG A 215 -6.02 -5.70 5.03
CA ARG A 215 -5.85 -4.29 5.40
C ARG A 215 -4.76 -4.15 6.47
N ARG A 216 -4.69 -5.08 7.43
CA ARG A 216 -3.66 -5.09 8.47
C ARG A 216 -2.25 -5.25 7.92
N ASP A 217 -2.04 -6.15 6.95
CA ASP A 217 -0.73 -6.33 6.30
C ASP A 217 -0.26 -5.04 5.60
N ILE A 218 -1.20 -4.32 4.96
CA ILE A 218 -0.88 -3.04 4.34
C ILE A 218 -0.49 -1.99 5.38
N ALA A 219 -1.23 -1.91 6.48
CA ALA A 219 -0.93 -0.98 7.57
C ALA A 219 0.44 -1.25 8.18
N ASP A 220 0.75 -2.50 8.50
CA ASP A 220 2.07 -2.91 9.03
C ASP A 220 3.18 -2.65 7.99
N GLY A 221 2.92 -2.91 6.72
CA GLY A 221 3.82 -2.57 5.63
C GLY A 221 4.12 -1.07 5.55
N ILE A 222 3.11 -0.20 5.73
CA ILE A 222 3.31 1.25 5.76
C ILE A 222 4.16 1.64 6.98
N ARG A 223 3.83 1.12 8.18
CA ARG A 223 4.58 1.41 9.42
C ARG A 223 6.06 1.03 9.31
N ALA A 224 6.36 -0.05 8.59
CA ALA A 224 7.72 -0.55 8.41
C ALA A 224 8.59 0.26 7.43
N ILE A 225 8.01 1.12 6.57
CA ILE A 225 8.73 1.87 5.53
C ILE A 225 10.02 2.55 6.04
N PRO A 226 10.03 3.28 7.17
CA PRO A 226 11.21 4.02 7.62
C PRO A 226 12.39 3.11 8.01
N ALA A 227 12.08 1.90 8.48
CA ALA A 227 13.07 0.91 8.90
C ALA A 227 13.44 -0.08 7.79
N MET A 228 12.74 -0.03 6.65
CA MET A 228 12.91 -0.99 5.57
C MET A 228 14.25 -0.81 4.88
N THR A 229 14.98 -1.91 4.72
CA THR A 229 16.16 -1.96 3.86
C THR A 229 15.75 -1.66 2.42
N ILE A 230 16.53 -0.84 1.73
CA ILE A 230 16.26 -0.49 0.33
C ILE A 230 16.41 -1.77 -0.51
N PRO A 231 15.35 -2.25 -1.20
CA PRO A 231 15.45 -3.43 -2.04
C PRO A 231 16.42 -3.22 -3.20
N SER A 232 17.16 -4.27 -3.58
CA SER A 232 17.96 -4.25 -4.80
C SER A 232 17.06 -4.29 -6.05
N ASP A 233 17.60 -3.92 -7.22
CA ASP A 233 16.84 -4.02 -8.46
C ASP A 233 16.49 -5.48 -8.80
N ASP A 234 17.37 -6.44 -8.47
CA ASP A 234 17.13 -7.88 -8.62
C ASP A 234 15.98 -8.37 -7.72
N ASP A 235 15.85 -7.84 -6.49
CA ASP A 235 14.75 -8.16 -5.58
C ASP A 235 13.41 -7.67 -6.16
N LEU A 236 13.39 -6.45 -6.70
CA LEU A 236 12.21 -5.85 -7.32
C LEU A 236 11.79 -6.59 -8.59
N ASP A 237 12.74 -6.97 -9.44
CA ASP A 237 12.49 -7.72 -10.66
C ASP A 237 11.97 -9.14 -10.35
N SER A 238 12.58 -9.81 -9.37
CA SER A 238 12.12 -11.12 -8.89
C SER A 238 10.71 -11.05 -8.33
N PHE A 239 10.41 -10.01 -7.56
CA PHE A 239 9.07 -9.77 -7.02
C PHE A 239 8.03 -9.49 -8.11
N GLU A 240 8.32 -8.61 -9.08
CA GLU A 240 7.39 -8.33 -10.18
C GLU A 240 7.17 -9.56 -11.08
N ALA A 241 8.19 -10.42 -11.25
CA ALA A 241 8.04 -11.69 -11.93
C ALA A 241 7.09 -12.63 -11.16
N ALA A 242 7.26 -12.75 -9.85
CA ALA A 242 6.36 -13.54 -9.00
C ALA A 242 4.91 -13.01 -9.04
N MET A 243 4.72 -11.68 -8.95
CA MET A 243 3.40 -11.04 -8.98
C MET A 243 2.70 -11.12 -10.33
N ARG A 244 3.43 -11.37 -11.43
CA ARG A 244 2.82 -11.59 -12.75
C ARG A 244 2.04 -12.90 -12.80
N GLY A 245 2.47 -13.91 -12.02
CA GLY A 245 1.97 -15.27 -12.09
C GLY A 245 2.30 -15.96 -13.41
N ALA A 246 1.99 -17.25 -13.49
CA ALA A 246 2.19 -18.05 -14.70
C ALA A 246 1.20 -17.62 -15.82
N SER A 247 1.67 -17.65 -17.06
CA SER A 247 0.87 -17.44 -18.25
C SER A 247 -0.14 -18.58 -18.46
N ASP A 248 -1.16 -18.36 -19.30
CA ASP A 248 -2.19 -19.38 -19.54
C ASP A 248 -1.61 -20.62 -20.22
N ASP A 249 -0.56 -20.46 -21.02
CA ASP A 249 0.11 -21.56 -21.70
C ASP A 249 1.01 -22.34 -20.73
N GLU A 250 1.67 -21.65 -19.80
CA GLU A 250 2.40 -22.29 -18.69
C GLU A 250 1.43 -23.05 -17.77
N LEU A 251 0.30 -22.45 -17.38
CA LEU A 251 -0.72 -23.12 -16.57
C LEU A 251 -1.30 -24.35 -17.28
N LYS A 252 -1.65 -24.24 -18.57
CA LYS A 252 -2.12 -25.40 -19.35
C LYS A 252 -1.09 -26.52 -19.38
N SER A 253 0.20 -26.20 -19.50
CA SER A 253 1.26 -27.22 -19.48
C SER A 253 1.43 -27.88 -18.11
N MET A 254 1.17 -27.15 -17.01
CA MET A 254 1.26 -27.68 -15.64
C MET A 254 0.09 -28.61 -15.27
N PHE A 255 -1.09 -28.40 -15.86
CA PHE A 255 -2.30 -29.20 -15.61
C PHE A 255 -2.59 -30.26 -16.69
N GLN A 256 -1.73 -30.39 -17.72
CA GLN A 256 -1.75 -31.51 -18.66
C GLN A 256 -0.89 -32.66 -18.11
N ASN A 257 -1.41 -33.35 -17.08
CA ASN A 257 -0.98 -34.69 -16.68
C ASN A 257 -2.23 -35.54 -16.38
#